data_AF-A0A9P8DVK7-F1
#
_entry.id   AF-A0A9P8DVK7-F1
#
_cell.length_a   1.000
_cell.length_b   1.000
_cell.length_c   1.000
_cell.angle_alpha   90.00
_cell.angle_beta   90.00
_cell.angle_gamma   90.00
#
_symmetry.space_group_name_H-M   'P 1'
#
loop_
_entity.id
_entity.type
_entity.pdbx_description
1 polymer ?
#
loop_
_entity_poly.entity_id
_entity_poly.type
_entity_poly.pdbx_seq_one_letter_code
_entity_poly.pdbx_strand_id
1 'polypeptide(L)'
;DGKISFDILTSVSRTGTNHEEDQPCHLHVEDWDKHAELEYPKYQGVENRFCPAGVYEYIEDDSKPLGVRFQINSQNCVHCKTCDIKVPDQDITWRTPQGGEGPKYVMT
;
A
#
# COMPACT_ATOMS: atom_id res chain seq x y z
N ASP A 1 -20.07 9.77 1.30
CA ASP A 1 -21.55 9.73 1.28
C ASP A 1 -22.09 8.65 0.33
N GLY A 2 -21.22 7.90 -0.36
CA GLY A 2 -21.62 6.87 -1.32
C GLY A 2 -22.23 7.42 -2.62
N LYS A 3 -22.20 8.75 -2.83
CA LYS A 3 -22.81 9.44 -3.98
C LYS A 3 -21.79 10.32 -4.72
N ILE A 4 -21.15 11.23 -4.01
CA ILE A 4 -20.10 12.13 -4.52
C ILE A 4 -18.74 11.71 -3.95
N SER A 5 -18.71 11.24 -2.70
CA SER A 5 -17.53 10.79 -1.99
C SER A 5 -17.66 9.31 -1.61
N PHE A 6 -16.62 8.54 -1.88
CA PHE A 6 -16.57 7.10 -1.68
C PHE A 6 -15.40 6.73 -0.78
N ASP A 7 -15.50 5.58 -0.13
CA ASP A 7 -14.36 4.97 0.53
C ASP A 7 -13.31 4.51 -0.50
N ILE A 8 -12.11 4.20 0.00
CA ILE A 8 -10.98 3.82 -0.84
C ILE A 8 -11.20 2.47 -1.53
N LEU A 9 -11.84 1.50 -0.87
CA LEU A 9 -12.03 0.15 -1.43
C LEU A 9 -13.03 0.17 -2.58
N THR A 10 -14.13 0.93 -2.43
CA THR A 10 -15.04 1.21 -3.55
C THR A 10 -14.29 1.86 -4.73
N SER A 11 -13.37 2.80 -4.45
CA SER A 11 -12.58 3.46 -5.50
C SER A 11 -11.60 2.50 -6.18
N VAL A 12 -10.88 1.68 -5.41
CA VAL A 12 -9.95 0.65 -5.91
C VAL A 12 -10.68 -0.36 -6.79
N SER A 13 -11.86 -0.83 -6.38
CA SER A 13 -12.65 -1.79 -7.18
C SER A 13 -12.96 -1.25 -8.59
N ARG A 14 -13.18 0.05 -8.72
CA ARG A 14 -13.47 0.72 -10.01
C ARG A 14 -12.24 0.88 -10.90
N THR A 15 -11.03 0.75 -10.37
CA THR A 15 -9.81 0.72 -11.19
C THR A 15 -9.64 -0.61 -11.91
N GLY A 16 -10.36 -1.66 -11.48
CA GLY A 16 -10.19 -3.02 -11.98
C GLY A 16 -8.82 -3.62 -11.68
N THR A 17 -8.04 -3.03 -10.76
CA THR A 17 -6.71 -3.51 -10.40
C THR A 17 -6.77 -4.88 -9.75
N ASN A 18 -5.85 -5.76 -10.13
CA ASN A 18 -5.67 -7.07 -9.51
C ASN A 18 -4.25 -7.60 -9.76
N HIS A 19 -3.80 -8.50 -8.89
CA HIS A 19 -2.53 -9.20 -8.95
C HIS A 19 -2.77 -10.65 -8.50
N GLU A 20 -2.07 -11.63 -9.08
CA GLU A 20 -2.10 -13.02 -8.61
C GLU A 20 -1.57 -13.11 -7.17
N GLU A 21 -2.24 -13.89 -6.31
CA GLU A 21 -1.94 -13.98 -4.88
C GLU A 21 -0.55 -14.59 -4.58
N ASP A 22 -0.11 -15.54 -5.42
CA ASP A 22 1.14 -16.28 -5.23
C ASP A 22 2.38 -15.55 -5.75
N GLN A 23 2.22 -14.34 -6.30
CA GLN A 23 3.36 -13.59 -6.79
C GLN A 23 4.15 -12.93 -5.63
N PRO A 24 5.47 -12.75 -5.77
CA PRO A 24 6.24 -11.95 -4.84
C PRO A 24 5.73 -10.51 -4.77
N CYS A 25 5.67 -9.94 -3.56
CA CYS A 25 5.27 -8.55 -3.37
C CYS A 25 6.22 -7.61 -4.15
N HIS A 26 5.66 -6.86 -5.09
CA HIS A 26 6.43 -5.94 -5.95
C HIS A 26 6.79 -4.62 -5.24
N LEU A 27 6.27 -4.41 -4.03
CA LEU A 27 6.57 -3.29 -3.14
C LEU A 27 7.56 -3.79 -2.10
N HIS A 28 8.84 -3.53 -2.34
CA HIS A 28 9.92 -4.13 -1.55
C HIS A 28 10.25 -3.22 -0.38
N VAL A 29 10.20 -3.81 0.81
CA VAL A 29 10.69 -3.23 2.07
C VAL A 29 11.62 -4.28 2.66
N GLU A 30 12.88 -3.92 2.90
CA GLU A 30 13.92 -4.86 3.33
C GLU A 30 13.62 -5.45 4.72
N ASP A 31 13.19 -4.60 5.64
CA ASP A 31 12.85 -4.96 7.01
C ASP A 31 11.56 -4.24 7.43
N TRP A 32 10.49 -5.01 7.57
CA TRP A 32 9.15 -4.46 7.85
C TRP A 32 9.00 -3.96 9.29
N ASP A 33 9.73 -4.56 10.24
CA ASP A 33 9.70 -4.14 11.63
C ASP A 33 10.48 -2.83 11.78
N LYS A 34 11.65 -2.74 11.14
CA LYS A 34 12.43 -1.50 11.08
C LYS A 34 11.68 -0.37 10.37
N HIS A 35 10.98 -0.67 9.27
CA HIS A 35 10.13 0.31 8.60
C HIS A 35 9.08 0.88 9.56
N ALA A 36 8.37 0.01 10.29
CA ALA A 36 7.38 0.43 11.27
C ALA A 36 7.97 1.30 12.39
N GLU A 37 9.17 0.98 12.87
CA GLU A 37 9.89 1.75 13.91
C GLU A 37 10.27 3.16 13.45
N LEU A 38 10.61 3.33 12.17
CA LEU A 38 10.94 4.63 11.59
C LEU A 38 9.69 5.47 11.30
N GLU A 39 8.68 4.85 10.68
CA GLU A 39 7.57 5.57 10.07
C GLU A 39 6.39 5.81 11.02
N TYR A 40 6.09 4.86 11.93
CA TYR A 40 4.90 4.94 12.77
C TYR A 40 5.00 5.97 13.91
N PRO A 41 6.05 5.99 14.76
CA PRO A 41 6.08 6.91 15.90
C PRO A 41 6.09 8.39 15.49
N LYS A 42 6.85 8.72 14.44
CA LYS A 42 7.07 10.10 14.02
C LYS A 42 6.03 10.59 13.00
N TYR A 43 5.70 9.77 12.01
CA TYR A 43 4.84 10.18 10.90
C TYR A 43 3.46 9.53 10.93
N GLN A 44 3.21 8.63 11.89
CA GLN A 44 1.96 7.87 12.03
C GLN A 44 1.67 7.03 10.78
N GLY A 45 2.73 6.51 10.15
CA GLY A 45 2.65 5.64 8.98
C GLY A 45 1.99 6.34 7.77
N VAL A 46 2.51 7.48 7.35
CA VAL A 46 1.87 8.41 6.40
C VAL A 46 1.50 7.77 5.05
N GLU A 47 2.15 6.68 4.68
CA GLU A 47 1.85 5.81 3.54
C GLU A 47 0.47 5.18 3.59
N ASN A 48 -0.12 5.00 4.78
CA ASN A 48 -1.53 4.62 4.94
C ASN A 48 -2.52 5.70 4.48
N ARG A 49 -2.05 6.94 4.29
CA ARG A 49 -2.86 8.10 3.85
C ARG A 49 -2.53 8.55 2.44
N PHE A 50 -1.24 8.64 2.09
CA PHE A 50 -0.86 9.11 0.76
C PHE A 50 -1.11 8.05 -0.32
N CYS A 51 -1.16 6.77 0.05
CA CYS A 51 -1.38 5.70 -0.90
C CYS A 51 -2.82 5.77 -1.41
N PRO A 52 -3.04 5.97 -2.72
CA PRO A 52 -4.38 6.15 -3.26
C PRO A 52 -5.20 4.86 -3.29
N ALA A 53 -4.62 3.72 -2.89
CA ALA A 53 -5.23 2.40 -3.01
C ALA A 53 -5.24 1.59 -1.69
N GLY A 54 -4.90 2.19 -0.55
CA GLY A 54 -4.97 1.50 0.75
C GLY A 54 -4.08 0.26 0.81
N VAL A 55 -2.90 0.35 0.20
CA VAL A 55 -1.94 -0.76 0.14
C VAL A 55 -1.21 -0.97 1.46
N TYR A 56 -0.93 0.09 2.20
CA TYR A 56 -0.15 0.04 3.44
C TYR A 56 -1.05 0.20 4.64
N GLU A 57 -0.93 -0.71 5.59
CA GLU A 57 -1.70 -0.70 6.84
C GLU A 57 -0.81 -0.94 8.05
N TYR A 58 -1.22 -0.38 9.18
CA TYR A 58 -0.66 -0.66 10.50
C TYR A 58 -1.76 -1.32 11.31
N ILE A 59 -1.64 -2.62 11.51
CA ILE A 59 -2.67 -3.45 12.16
C ILE A 59 -2.27 -3.59 13.63
N GLU A 60 -3.20 -3.37 14.54
CA GLU A 60 -2.99 -3.59 15.98
C GLU A 60 -2.47 -5.01 16.24
N ASP A 61 -1.35 -5.10 16.94
CA ASP A 61 -0.66 -6.35 17.25
C ASP A 61 0.11 -6.20 18.57
N ASP A 62 -0.47 -6.74 19.64
CA ASP A 62 0.11 -6.69 21.00
C ASP A 62 1.44 -7.47 21.12
N SER A 63 1.78 -8.31 20.14
CA SER A 63 3.05 -9.03 20.12
C SER A 63 4.22 -8.16 19.64
N LYS A 64 3.93 -7.02 19.00
CA LYS A 64 4.94 -6.07 18.51
C LYS A 64 5.23 -4.99 19.54
N PRO A 65 6.50 -4.56 19.73
CA PRO A 65 6.84 -3.48 20.68
C PRO A 65 6.11 -2.15 20.42
N LEU A 66 5.75 -1.86 19.16
CA LEU A 66 5.00 -0.66 18.77
C LEU A 66 3.49 -0.78 18.99
N GLY A 67 2.97 -1.95 19.35
CA GLY A 67 1.53 -2.25 19.42
C GLY A 67 0.85 -2.38 18.06
N VAL A 68 1.60 -2.28 16.97
CA VAL A 68 1.13 -2.46 15.59
C VAL A 68 2.15 -3.23 14.77
N ARG A 69 1.68 -3.95 13.75
CA ARG A 69 2.51 -4.51 12.67
C ARG A 69 2.23 -3.81 11.35
N PHE A 70 3.28 -3.61 10.56
CA PHE A 70 3.16 -3.14 9.19
C PHE A 70 2.63 -4.27 8.28
N GLN A 71 1.72 -3.94 7.36
CA GLN A 71 1.17 -4.84 6.36
C GLN A 71 1.12 -4.19 4.98
N ILE A 72 1.50 -4.96 3.95
CA ILE A 72 1.36 -4.57 2.55
C ILE A 72 0.31 -5.45 1.86
N ASN A 73 -0.77 -4.82 1.41
CA ASN A 73 -1.84 -5.38 0.57
C ASN A 73 -1.54 -5.10 -0.92
N SER A 74 -0.48 -5.73 -1.44
CA SER A 74 0.07 -5.44 -2.77
C SER A 74 -0.92 -5.66 -3.91
N GLN A 75 -1.93 -6.51 -3.73
CA GLN A 75 -3.00 -6.77 -4.69
C GLN A 75 -3.79 -5.52 -5.07
N ASN A 76 -3.90 -4.55 -4.16
CA ASN A 76 -4.60 -3.29 -4.39
C ASN A 76 -3.76 -2.27 -5.18
N CYS A 77 -2.47 -2.51 -5.41
CA CYS A 77 -1.58 -1.52 -5.97
C CYS A 77 -2.06 -1.02 -7.34
N VAL A 78 -2.06 0.30 -7.53
CA VAL A 78 -2.46 0.93 -8.81
C VAL A 78 -1.29 1.51 -9.60
N HIS A 79 -0.07 1.12 -9.22
CA HIS A 79 1.19 1.45 -9.90
C HIS A 79 1.50 2.95 -10.01
N CYS A 80 0.89 3.78 -9.15
CA CYS A 80 1.08 5.24 -9.15
C CYS A 80 2.49 5.70 -8.76
N LYS A 81 3.29 4.84 -8.12
CA LYS A 81 4.65 5.10 -7.60
C LYS A 81 4.76 6.12 -6.48
N THR A 82 3.64 6.58 -5.90
CA THR A 82 3.67 7.59 -4.82
C THR A 82 4.48 7.11 -3.61
N CYS A 83 4.36 5.85 -3.23
CA CYS A 83 5.11 5.26 -2.12
C CYS A 83 6.62 5.29 -2.31
N ASP A 84 7.10 4.93 -3.50
CA ASP A 84 8.51 4.99 -3.92
C ASP A 84 9.10 6.41 -3.83
N ILE A 85 8.25 7.44 -3.92
CA ILE A 85 8.67 8.85 -3.95
C ILE A 85 8.48 9.53 -2.60
N LYS A 86 7.41 9.21 -1.86
CA LYS A 86 6.93 10.00 -0.71
C LYS A 86 7.13 9.37 0.66
N VAL A 87 7.54 8.11 0.74
CA VAL A 87 7.92 7.53 2.03
C VAL A 87 9.10 8.34 2.62
N PRO A 88 8.98 8.87 3.84
CA PRO A 88 9.99 9.75 4.44
C PRO A 88 11.42 9.18 4.43
N ASP A 89 11.59 7.92 4.81
CA ASP A 89 12.91 7.29 4.92
C ASP A 89 13.40 6.62 3.61
N GLN A 90 12.64 6.73 2.51
CA GLN A 90 12.99 6.23 1.17
C GLN A 90 13.34 4.73 1.13
N ASP A 91 12.64 3.92 1.93
CA ASP A 91 12.92 2.49 2.12
C ASP A 91 11.91 1.55 1.43
N ILE A 92 10.88 2.11 0.79
CA ILE A 92 9.97 1.37 -0.10
C ILE A 92 10.49 1.49 -1.52
N THR A 93 10.86 0.36 -2.13
CA THR A 93 11.23 0.30 -3.56
C THR A 93 10.12 -0.34 -4.38
N TRP A 94 9.54 0.42 -5.32
CA TRP A 94 8.61 -0.16 -6.30
C TRP A 94 9.35 -0.91 -7.40
N ARG A 95 8.95 -2.14 -7.70
CA ARG A 95 9.39 -2.89 -8.88
C ARG A 95 8.19 -3.32 -9.71
N THR A 96 8.42 -3.63 -10.98
CA THR A 96 7.36 -4.10 -11.87
C THR A 96 6.88 -5.48 -11.42
N PRO A 97 5.56 -5.70 -11.22
CA PRO A 97 4.98 -7.02 -10.97
C PRO A 97 5.00 -7.90 -12.22
N GLN A 98 4.34 -9.06 -12.18
CA GLN A 98 4.17 -9.88 -13.38
C GLN A 98 3.40 -9.11 -14.46
N GLY A 99 3.70 -9.41 -15.73
CA GLY A 99 3.12 -8.70 -16.87
C GLY A 99 1.62 -8.97 -17.03
N GLY A 100 0.84 -7.91 -17.27
CA GLY A 100 -0.62 -7.99 -17.50
C GLY A 100 -1.47 -7.74 -16.26
N GLU A 101 -0.84 -7.47 -15.12
CA GLU A 101 -1.49 -7.19 -13.84
C GLU A 101 -1.53 -5.71 -13.51
N GLY A 102 -2.21 -5.37 -12.41
CA GLY A 102 -2.47 -4.00 -12.00
C GLY A 102 -3.75 -3.42 -12.61
N PRO A 103 -3.85 -2.09 -12.70
CA PRO A 103 -5.07 -1.41 -13.10
C PRO A 103 -5.58 -1.79 -14.50
N LYS A 104 -6.90 -1.85 -14.64
CA LYS A 104 -7.61 -2.09 -15.91
C LYS A 104 -8.42 -0.85 -16.29
N TYR A 105 -7.70 0.24 -16.56
CA TYR A 105 -8.33 1.49 -16.94
C TYR A 105 -8.99 1.40 -18.32
N VAL A 106 -10.28 1.74 -18.37
CA VAL A 106 -11.04 1.87 -19.60
C VAL A 106 -11.68 3.26 -19.61
N MET A 107 -11.83 3.83 -20.81
CA MET A 107 -12.65 5.03 -20.97
C MET A 107 -14.11 4.62 -20.81
N THR A 108 -14.71 5.03 -19.70
CA THR A 108 -16.15 4.86 -19.42
C THR A 108 -16.97 6.03 -19.92
#